data_AF-A0A9D6K8A1-F1
#
_entry.id   AF-A0A9D6K8A1-F1
#
_cell.length_a   1.000
_cell.length_b   1.000
_cell.length_c   1.000
_cell.angle_alpha   90.00
_cell.angle_beta   90.00
_cell.angle_gamma   90.00
#
_symmetry.space_group_name_H-M   'P 1'
#
loop_
_entity.id
_entity.type
_entity.pdbx_description
1 polymer ?
#
loop_
_entity_poly.entity_id
_entity_poly.type
_entity_poly.pdbx_seq_one_letter_code
_entity_poly.pdbx_strand_id
1 'polypeptide(L)'
;MIAKVLSSAVIGIDAYLLDVEVDISLGLPVFSIVGLPDLAVKESRDRVRAAIKNIGLDFPVKKITINLAPADIKKEGSAFDLPIA
;
A
#
# COMPACT_ATOMS: atom_id res chain seq x y z
N MET A 1 -5.89 10.42 -7.53
CA MET A 1 -4.52 10.17 -7.02
C MET A 1 -4.16 11.31 -6.08
N ILE A 2 -3.87 11.00 -4.83
CA ILE A 2 -3.49 11.97 -3.78
C ILE A 2 -1.97 11.98 -3.57
N ALA A 3 -1.34 10.81 -3.61
CA ALA A 3 0.10 10.67 -3.46
C ALA A 3 0.62 9.56 -4.37
N LYS A 4 1.88 9.70 -4.78
CA LYS A 4 2.63 8.70 -5.53
C LYS A 4 4.05 8.66 -4.96
N VAL A 5 4.51 7.47 -4.59
CA VAL A 5 5.81 7.25 -3.97
C VAL A 5 6.54 6.14 -4.72
N LEU A 6 7.83 6.34 -4.95
CA LEU A 6 8.70 5.32 -5.53
C LEU A 6 9.03 4.26 -4.48
N SER A 7 8.96 3.00 -4.86
CA SER A 7 9.37 1.87 -4.04
C SER A 7 10.13 0.85 -4.89
N SER A 8 10.50 -0.26 -4.27
CA SER A 8 11.15 -1.38 -4.93
C SER A 8 10.58 -2.71 -4.44
N ALA A 9 10.56 -3.70 -5.32
CA ALA A 9 10.29 -5.07 -4.94
C ALA A 9 11.29 -6.02 -5.61
N VAL A 10 11.30 -7.27 -5.17
CA VAL A 10 12.23 -8.28 -5.64
C VAL A 10 11.51 -9.24 -6.59
N ILE A 11 12.18 -9.63 -7.67
CA ILE A 11 11.81 -10.73 -8.56
C ILE A 11 13.00 -11.68 -8.61
N GLY A 12 12.89 -12.82 -7.92
CA GLY A 12 14.02 -13.72 -7.76
C GLY A 12 15.15 -13.08 -6.94
N ILE A 13 16.24 -12.70 -7.59
CA ILE A 13 17.38 -12.01 -6.97
C ILE A 13 17.49 -10.53 -7.38
N ASP A 14 16.69 -10.11 -8.36
CA ASP A 14 16.75 -8.75 -8.91
C ASP A 14 15.75 -7.84 -8.21
N ALA A 15 16.14 -6.57 -8.04
CA ALA A 15 15.22 -5.53 -7.60
C ALA A 15 14.66 -4.79 -8.82
N TYR A 16 13.38 -4.42 -8.75
CA TYR A 16 12.74 -3.54 -9.73
C TYR A 16 12.04 -2.38 -9.03
N LEU A 17 12.02 -1.25 -9.71
CA LEU A 17 11.29 -0.07 -9.26
C LEU A 17 9.80 -0.25 -9.52
N LEU A 18 9.00 0.24 -8.58
CA LEU A 18 7.56 0.25 -8.66
C LEU A 18 7.00 1.53 -8.07
N ASP A 19 5.80 1.87 -8.51
CA ASP A 19 5.06 3.00 -7.99
C ASP A 19 4.01 2.51 -6.99
N VAL A 20 3.97 3.16 -5.82
CA VAL A 20 2.89 3.04 -4.85
C VAL A 20 2.04 4.30 -4.96
N GLU A 21 0.81 4.14 -5.42
CA GLU A 21 -0.13 5.24 -5.62
C GLU A 21 -1.28 5.13 -4.64
N VAL A 22 -1.60 6.24 -3.97
CA VAL A 22 -2.67 6.33 -2.99
C VAL A 22 -3.77 7.22 -3.53
N ASP A 23 -5.01 6.71 -3.50
CA ASP A 23 -6.22 7.47 -3.77
C ASP A 23 -7.14 7.42 -2.56
N ILE A 24 -7.69 8.58 -2.16
CA ILE A 24 -8.72 8.66 -1.13
C ILE A 24 -9.95 9.32 -1.76
N SER A 25 -11.05 8.60 -1.74
CA SER A 25 -12.32 9.02 -2.33
C SER A 25 -13.46 8.99 -1.30
N LEU A 26 -14.54 9.69 -1.63
CA LEU A 26 -15.77 9.64 -0.84
C LEU A 26 -16.44 8.26 -0.99
N GLY A 27 -17.05 7.77 0.08
CA GLY A 27 -17.74 6.48 0.09
C GLY A 27 -17.60 5.76 1.43
N LEU A 28 -18.13 4.53 1.48
CA LEU A 28 -17.99 3.68 2.66
C LEU A 28 -16.50 3.40 2.97
N PRO A 29 -16.11 3.35 4.26
CA PRO A 29 -14.74 3.05 4.65
C PRO A 29 -14.30 1.70 4.11
N VAL A 30 -13.30 1.72 3.25
CA VAL A 30 -12.66 0.54 2.67
C VAL A 30 -11.20 0.85 2.48
N PHE A 31 -10.34 -0.13 2.69
CA PHE A 31 -8.93 -0.04 2.37
C PHE A 31 -8.57 -1.22 1.48
N SER A 32 -8.25 -0.93 0.22
CA SER A 32 -7.97 -1.93 -0.80
C SER A 32 -6.55 -1.76 -1.34
N ILE A 33 -5.81 -2.85 -1.45
CA ILE A 33 -4.52 -2.89 -2.14
C ILE A 33 -4.71 -3.70 -3.42
N VAL A 34 -4.30 -3.13 -4.56
CA VAL A 34 -4.40 -3.73 -5.90
C VAL A 34 -3.04 -3.71 -6.61
N GLY A 35 -2.92 -4.49 -7.69
CA GLY A 35 -1.62 -4.71 -8.37
C GLY A 35 -0.93 -6.01 -7.93
N LEU A 36 -1.71 -7.11 -7.88
CA LEU A 36 -1.25 -8.45 -7.49
C LEU A 36 -0.51 -8.53 -6.13
N PRO A 37 -1.07 -8.00 -5.03
CA PRO A 37 -0.49 -8.17 -3.70
C PRO A 37 -0.72 -9.59 -3.17
N ASP A 38 0.29 -10.14 -2.50
CA ASP A 38 0.16 -11.35 -1.69
C ASP A 38 -0.55 -11.06 -0.34
N LEU A 39 -0.59 -12.07 0.53
CA LEU A 39 -1.23 -11.94 1.84
C LEU A 39 -0.47 -10.97 2.75
N ALA A 40 0.87 -11.03 2.80
CA ALA A 40 1.69 -10.18 3.65
C ALA A 40 1.57 -8.69 3.28
N VAL A 41 1.48 -8.40 1.98
CA VAL A 41 1.20 -7.06 1.46
C VAL A 41 -0.21 -6.62 1.85
N LYS A 42 -1.22 -7.49 1.78
CA LYS A 42 -2.59 -7.15 2.21
C LYS A 42 -2.69 -6.82 3.71
N GLU A 43 -1.89 -7.49 4.53
CA GLU A 43 -1.80 -7.20 5.97
C GLU A 43 -1.17 -5.84 6.29
N SER A 44 -0.47 -5.21 5.34
CA SER A 44 0.08 -3.86 5.49
C SER A 44 -1.00 -2.86 5.90
N ARG A 45 -2.26 -3.06 5.48
CA ARG A 45 -3.40 -2.24 5.93
C ARG A 45 -3.48 -2.14 7.45
N ASP A 46 -3.37 -3.28 8.13
CA ASP A 46 -3.60 -3.34 9.56
C ASP A 46 -2.36 -2.85 10.32
N ARG A 47 -1.15 -3.09 9.79
CA ARG A 47 0.12 -2.54 10.31
C ARG A 47 0.21 -1.02 10.16
N VAL A 48 -0.06 -0.48 8.98
CA VAL A 48 -0.05 0.96 8.69
C VAL A 48 -1.08 1.70 9.55
N ARG A 49 -2.30 1.15 9.65
CA ARG A 49 -3.34 1.74 10.52
C ARG A 49 -2.89 1.76 11.98
N ALA A 50 -2.29 0.68 12.48
CA ALA A 50 -1.78 0.63 13.85
C ALA A 50 -0.65 1.63 14.06
N ALA A 51 0.31 1.72 13.14
CA ALA A 51 1.42 2.65 13.20
C ALA A 51 0.97 4.12 13.24
N ILE A 52 0.07 4.53 12.35
CA ILE A 52 -0.50 5.89 12.30
C ILE A 52 -1.21 6.25 13.62
N LYS A 53 -2.01 5.31 14.16
CA LYS A 53 -2.69 5.52 15.45
C LYS A 53 -1.72 5.63 16.62
N ASN A 54 -0.67 4.81 16.64
CA ASN A 54 0.30 4.78 17.72
C ASN A 54 1.14 6.07 17.82
N ILE A 55 1.28 6.83 16.74
CA ILE A 55 1.93 8.14 16.74
C ILE A 55 0.95 9.30 16.98
N GLY A 56 -0.29 9.01 17.36
CA GLY A 56 -1.31 10.01 17.72
C GLY A 56 -2.01 10.68 16.54
N LEU A 57 -1.92 10.11 15.34
CA LEU A 57 -2.61 10.63 14.16
C LEU A 57 -3.94 9.88 13.89
N ASP A 58 -4.91 10.61 13.35
CA ASP A 58 -6.19 10.04 12.94
C ASP A 58 -6.05 9.27 11.63
N PHE A 59 -6.59 8.05 11.61
CA PHE A 59 -6.69 7.27 10.38
C PHE A 59 -7.99 7.62 9.63
N PRO A 60 -7.94 8.03 8.35
CA PRO A 60 -9.10 8.53 7.64
C PRO A 60 -10.20 7.46 7.47
N VAL A 61 -11.44 7.83 7.82
CA VAL A 61 -12.64 7.01 7.66
C VAL A 61 -13.24 7.25 6.27
N LYS A 62 -12.51 6.88 5.22
CA LYS A 62 -12.86 7.07 3.81
C LYS A 62 -12.54 5.81 2.99
N LYS A 63 -12.91 5.81 1.70
CA LYS A 63 -12.46 4.79 0.76
C LYS A 63 -11.01 5.10 0.35
N ILE A 64 -10.10 4.18 0.64
CA ILE A 64 -8.67 4.28 0.37
C ILE A 64 -8.28 3.14 -0.58
N THR A 65 -7.63 3.49 -1.68
CA THR A 65 -7.12 2.52 -2.64
C THR A 65 -5.64 2.73 -2.84
N ILE A 66 -4.87 1.67 -2.61
CA ILE A 66 -3.43 1.59 -2.85
C ILE A 66 -3.23 0.80 -4.14
N ASN A 67 -2.58 1.40 -5.13
CA ASN A 67 -2.21 0.75 -6.37
C ASN A 67 -0.69 0.51 -6.42
N LEU A 68 -0.30 -0.74 -6.68
CA LEU A 68 1.10 -1.16 -6.82
C LEU A 68 1.42 -1.41 -8.31
N ALA A 69 2.01 -0.43 -8.98
CA ALA A 69 2.29 -0.50 -10.41
C ALA A 69 3.77 -0.90 -10.66
N PRO A 70 4.06 -1.80 -11.61
CA PRO A 70 3.16 -2.32 -12.65
C PRO A 70 2.28 -3.49 -12.17
N ALA A 71 1.00 -3.54 -12.55
CA ALA A 71 0.02 -4.44 -11.94
C ALA A 71 0.08 -5.91 -12.40
N ASP A 72 0.94 -6.23 -13.36
CA ASP A 72 1.19 -7.55 -13.94
C ASP A 72 2.27 -8.36 -13.18
N ILE A 73 3.02 -7.70 -12.31
CA ILE A 73 4.06 -8.34 -11.47
C ILE A 73 3.53 -8.50 -10.05
N LYS A 74 3.65 -9.70 -9.48
CA LYS A 74 3.24 -10.00 -8.10
C LYS A 74 4.11 -9.24 -7.08
N LYS A 75 3.48 -8.70 -6.02
CA LYS A 75 4.16 -8.04 -4.89
C LYS A 75 4.06 -8.92 -3.66
N GLU A 76 5.21 -9.23 -3.06
CA GLU A 76 5.32 -10.15 -1.93
C GLU A 76 6.04 -9.54 -0.73
N GLY A 77 5.63 -9.94 0.47
CA GLY A 77 6.26 -9.52 1.73
C GLY A 77 5.74 -8.18 2.30
N SER A 78 6.43 -7.66 3.33
CA SER A 78 6.00 -6.49 4.11
C SER A 78 6.74 -5.19 3.79
N ALA A 79 7.61 -5.19 2.77
CA ALA A 79 8.43 -4.02 2.42
C ALA A 79 7.62 -2.79 1.97
N PHE A 80 6.32 -2.96 1.73
CA PHE A 80 5.43 -1.91 1.25
C PHE A 80 4.78 -1.11 2.39
N ASP A 81 4.97 -1.47 3.66
CA ASP A 81 4.34 -0.76 4.78
C ASP A 81 4.67 0.74 4.79
N LEU A 82 5.96 1.08 4.64
CA LEU A 82 6.42 2.47 4.65
C LEU A 82 5.91 3.29 3.46
N PRO A 83 6.02 2.84 2.20
CA PRO A 83 5.49 3.61 1.07
C PRO A 83 3.96 3.67 1.02
N ILE A 84 3.25 2.84 1.80
CA ILE A 84 1.78 2.88 1.94
C ILE A 84 1.32 3.87 3.02
N ALA A 85 2.13 4.09 4.07
CA ALA A 85 1.81 4.94 5.22
C ALA A 85 1.83 6.43 4.88
#